data_AF-A0A7C2S970-F1
#
_entry.id   AF-A0A7C2S970-F1
#
_cell.length_a   1.000
_cell.length_b   1.000
_cell.length_c   1.000
_cell.angle_alpha   90.00
_cell.angle_beta   90.00
_cell.angle_gamma   90.00
#
_symmetry.space_group_name_H-M   'P 1'
#
loop_
_entity.id
_entity.type
_entity.pdbx_description
1 polymer ?
#
loop_
_entity_poly.entity_id
_entity_poly.type
_entity_poly.pdbx_seq_one_letter_code
_entity_poly.pdbx_strand_id
1 'polypeptide(L)'
;MGSLGFIFFRKGYYYYIGSAKSGMHRIKRHFSSRKRKRWHIDYISTRMKIIGAIIFKEPECDLAKKFKNFEGIERFGCTDCKCRSHLFYSPTINLEFLST
;
A
#
# COMPACT_ATOMS: atom_id res chain seq x y z
N MET A 1 -6.51 -9.23 -13.22
CA MET A 1 -5.98 -8.30 -14.23
C MET A 1 -6.43 -6.90 -13.80
N GLY A 2 -5.51 -5.95 -13.62
CA GLY A 2 -5.80 -4.73 -12.86
C GLY A 2 -6.77 -3.80 -13.59
N SER A 3 -8.01 -3.74 -13.12
CA SER A 3 -9.11 -2.90 -13.67
C SER A 3 -8.89 -1.39 -13.50
N LEU A 4 -7.71 -0.97 -13.03
CA LEU A 4 -7.39 0.43 -12.69
C LEU A 4 -6.78 1.21 -13.85
N GLY A 5 -6.47 0.55 -14.97
CA GLY A 5 -5.89 1.21 -16.14
C GLY A 5 -4.53 1.85 -15.85
N PHE A 6 -4.28 3.01 -16.47
CA PHE A 6 -3.07 3.79 -16.26
C PHE A 6 -3.20 4.70 -15.04
N ILE A 7 -2.21 4.63 -14.15
CA ILE A 7 -2.13 5.45 -12.94
C ILE A 7 -0.84 6.25 -13.00
N PHE A 8 -0.96 7.57 -12.87
CA PHE A 8 0.18 8.48 -12.76
C PHE A 8 0.59 8.61 -11.29
N PHE A 9 1.88 8.37 -11.02
CA PHE A 9 2.46 8.54 -9.70
C PHE A 9 3.29 9.83 -9.66
N ARG A 10 2.91 10.74 -8.77
CA ARG A 10 3.65 11.97 -8.51
C ARG A 10 4.90 11.63 -7.68
N LYS A 11 5.95 12.45 -7.79
CA LYS A 11 7.14 12.30 -6.93
C LYS A 11 6.73 12.55 -5.48
N GLY A 12 7.03 11.60 -4.60
CA GLY A 12 6.75 11.67 -3.17
C GLY A 12 6.75 10.28 -2.54
N TYR A 13 6.03 10.17 -1.44
CA TYR A 13 5.95 8.97 -0.60
C TYR A 13 4.59 8.32 -0.74
N TYR A 14 4.59 7.00 -0.66
CA TYR A 14 3.37 6.21 -0.77
C TYR A 14 3.30 5.17 0.34
N TYR A 15 2.19 5.18 1.07
CA TYR A 15 1.89 4.23 2.14
C TYR A 15 0.92 3.18 1.60
N TYR A 16 1.37 1.93 1.54
CA TYR A 16 0.52 0.80 1.20
C TYR A 16 0.10 0.06 2.46
N ILE A 17 -1.22 -0.14 2.61
CA ILE A 17 -1.82 -0.82 3.74
C ILE A 17 -2.40 -2.13 3.23
N GLY A 18 -1.81 -3.25 3.61
CA GLY A 18 -2.23 -4.55 3.14
C GLY A 18 -2.10 -5.62 4.21
N SER A 19 -2.94 -6.65 4.13
CA SER A 19 -2.89 -7.78 5.04
C SER A 19 -1.62 -8.60 4.84
N ALA A 20 -0.91 -8.83 5.95
CA ALA A 20 0.17 -9.80 6.05
C ALA A 20 -0.30 -11.13 6.66
N LYS A 21 -1.46 -11.67 6.23
CA LYS A 21 -2.00 -12.98 6.68
C LYS A 21 -0.97 -14.13 6.58
N SER A 22 -0.10 -14.11 5.56
CA SER A 22 1.00 -15.08 5.41
C SER A 22 2.31 -14.62 6.08
N GLY A 23 2.22 -13.70 7.04
CA GLY A 23 3.31 -13.12 7.82
C GLY A 23 4.47 -12.61 6.97
N MET A 24 5.67 -13.01 7.36
CA MET A 24 6.94 -12.61 6.76
C MET A 24 7.03 -12.93 5.25
N HIS A 25 6.34 -13.97 4.76
CA HIS A 25 6.33 -14.27 3.33
C HIS A 25 5.67 -13.16 2.50
N ARG A 26 4.62 -12.52 3.04
CA ARG A 26 3.96 -11.39 2.38
C ARG A 26 4.90 -10.20 2.28
N ILE A 27 5.57 -9.89 3.39
CA ILE A 27 6.50 -8.77 3.50
C ILE A 27 7.68 -8.99 2.55
N LYS A 28 8.38 -10.13 2.66
CA LYS A 28 9.51 -10.49 1.78
C LYS A 28 9.13 -10.41 0.31
N ARG A 29 7.93 -10.87 -0.04
CA ARG A 29 7.43 -10.74 -1.40
C ARG A 29 7.35 -9.28 -1.83
N HIS A 30 6.74 -8.40 -1.04
CA HIS A 30 6.63 -6.98 -1.41
C HIS A 30 8.00 -6.33 -1.57
N PHE A 31 9.00 -6.74 -0.78
CA PHE A 31 10.38 -6.25 -0.85
C PHE A 31 11.19 -6.77 -2.03
N SER A 32 10.86 -7.95 -2.58
CA SER A 32 11.58 -8.47 -3.75
C SER A 32 11.37 -7.59 -4.98
N SER A 33 12.34 -7.47 -5.88
CA SER A 33 12.10 -6.91 -7.23
C SER A 33 11.80 -8.01 -8.25
N ARG A 34 12.34 -9.22 -8.03
CA ARG A 34 12.16 -10.40 -8.89
C ARG A 34 10.98 -11.23 -8.39
N LYS A 35 9.78 -10.94 -8.90
CA LYS A 35 8.56 -11.70 -8.60
C LYS A 35 7.58 -11.69 -9.78
N ARG A 36 6.79 -12.75 -9.93
CA ARG A 36 5.61 -12.72 -10.82
C ARG A 36 4.58 -11.76 -10.23
N LYS A 37 4.20 -10.70 -10.94
CA LYS A 37 3.23 -9.70 -10.46
C LYS A 37 1.83 -10.32 -10.34
N ARG A 38 1.20 -10.20 -9.17
CA ARG A 38 -0.14 -10.74 -8.88
C ARG A 38 -1.06 -9.70 -8.25
N TRP A 39 -0.52 -8.86 -7.36
CA TRP A 39 -1.26 -7.79 -6.67
C TRP A 39 -0.91 -6.42 -7.25
N HIS A 40 -1.81 -5.43 -7.13
CA HIS A 40 -1.53 -4.06 -7.60
C HIS A 40 -0.21 -3.51 -7.04
N ILE A 41 0.07 -3.74 -5.75
CA ILE A 41 1.33 -3.37 -5.10
C ILE A 41 2.57 -4.02 -5.74
N ASP A 42 2.46 -5.20 -6.37
CA ASP A 42 3.61 -5.83 -7.04
C ASP A 42 4.06 -5.03 -8.28
N TYR A 43 3.13 -4.35 -8.96
CA TYR A 43 3.46 -3.54 -10.14
C TYR A 43 4.25 -2.28 -9.79
N ILE A 44 3.97 -1.69 -8.62
CA ILE A 44 4.67 -0.49 -8.15
C ILE A 44 5.90 -0.82 -7.31
N SER A 45 5.87 -1.86 -6.47
CA SER A 45 7.03 -2.27 -5.65
C SER A 45 8.22 -2.78 -6.46
N THR A 46 8.02 -3.10 -7.74
CA THR A 46 9.12 -3.44 -8.67
C THR A 46 9.73 -2.24 -9.38
N ARG A 47 9.14 -1.05 -9.23
CA ARG A 47 9.55 0.20 -9.92
C ARG A 47 9.89 1.33 -8.94
N MET A 48 9.44 1.24 -7.70
CA MET A 48 9.65 2.25 -6.67
C MET A 48 10.62 1.73 -5.60
N LYS A 49 11.37 2.65 -4.99
CA LYS A 49 12.22 2.33 -3.84
C LYS A 49 11.34 2.09 -2.62
N ILE A 50 11.49 0.92 -2.01
CA ILE A 50 10.83 0.57 -0.75
C ILE A 50 11.66 1.14 0.40
N ILE A 51 11.01 1.88 1.29
CA ILE A 51 11.67 2.52 2.43
C ILE A 51 11.67 1.60 3.65
N GLY A 52 10.55 0.91 3.90
CA GLY A 52 10.40 0.03 5.05
C GLY A 52 9.00 -0.58 5.12
N ALA A 53 8.77 -1.35 6.17
CA ALA A 53 7.46 -1.90 6.53
C ALA A 53 7.29 -1.83 8.04
N ILE A 54 6.07 -1.55 8.46
CA ILE A 54 5.67 -1.48 9.86
C ILE A 54 4.49 -2.45 10.03
N ILE A 55 4.51 -3.23 11.11
CA ILE A 55 3.51 -4.26 11.38
C ILE A 55 2.56 -3.72 12.45
N PHE A 56 1.27 -3.74 12.12
CA PHE A 56 0.17 -3.36 13.01
C PHE A 56 -0.65 -4.60 13.38
N LYS A 57 -1.29 -4.56 14.55
CA LYS A 57 -2.22 -5.63 14.98
C LYS A 57 -3.63 -5.39 14.42
N GLU A 58 -3.94 -4.15 14.07
CA GLU A 58 -5.23 -3.73 13.56
C GLU A 58 -5.56 -4.40 12.21
N PRO A 59 -6.85 -4.72 11.97
CA PRO A 59 -7.29 -5.17 10.66
C PRO A 59 -6.96 -4.16 9.56
N GLU A 60 -6.64 -4.67 8.37
CA GLU A 60 -6.21 -3.87 7.21
C GLU A 60 -7.14 -2.69 6.91
N CYS A 61 -8.47 -2.93 6.89
CA CYS A 61 -9.45 -1.90 6.60
C CYS A 61 -9.55 -0.84 7.71
N ASP A 62 -9.35 -1.22 8.97
CA ASP A 62 -9.40 -0.28 10.08
C ASP A 62 -8.15 0.60 10.12
N LEU A 63 -6.99 0.01 9.83
CA LEU A 63 -5.77 0.77 9.61
C LEU A 63 -5.92 1.73 8.41
N ALA A 64 -6.51 1.28 7.30
CA ALA A 64 -6.75 2.14 6.13
C ALA A 64 -7.67 3.34 6.44
N LYS A 65 -8.61 3.21 7.38
CA LYS A 65 -9.47 4.34 7.83
C LYS A 65 -8.67 5.43 8.53
N LYS A 66 -7.56 5.11 9.22
CA LYS A 66 -6.68 6.13 9.83
C LYS A 66 -6.06 7.06 8.77
N PHE A 67 -5.97 6.60 7.52
CA PHE A 67 -5.43 7.33 6.38
C PHE A 67 -6.50 8.01 5.51
N LYS A 68 -7.76 8.04 5.93
CA LYS A 68 -8.87 8.59 5.11
C LYS A 68 -8.67 10.04 4.65
N ASN A 69 -7.87 10.82 5.37
CA ASN A 69 -7.56 12.22 5.06
C ASN A 69 -6.39 12.37 4.06
N PHE A 70 -5.68 11.29 3.74
CA PHE A 70 -4.61 11.30 2.75
C PHE A 70 -5.18 11.16 1.35
N GLU A 71 -4.47 11.71 0.37
CA GLU A 71 -4.77 11.51 -1.05
C GLU A 71 -4.56 10.02 -1.41
N GLY A 72 -5.66 9.29 -1.66
CA GLY A 72 -5.61 7.87 -1.98
C GLY A 72 -5.78 7.60 -3.48
N ILE A 73 -5.03 6.63 -4.01
CA ILE A 73 -5.25 6.11 -5.37
C ILE A 73 -6.53 5.29 -5.38
N GLU A 74 -7.56 5.79 -6.05
CA GLU A 74 -8.90 5.21 -6.01
C GLU A 74 -8.93 3.73 -6.37
N ARG A 75 -9.62 2.94 -5.53
CA ARG A 75 -9.80 1.48 -5.62
C ARG A 75 -8.51 0.66 -5.64
N PHE A 76 -7.36 1.25 -5.30
CA PHE A 76 -6.10 0.52 -5.26
C PHE A 76 -6.08 -0.46 -4.09
N GLY A 77 -6.07 -1.76 -4.41
CA GLY A 77 -5.96 -2.82 -3.40
C GLY A 77 -7.26 -3.15 -2.68
N CYS A 78 -8.39 -2.62 -3.15
CA CYS A 78 -9.71 -2.77 -2.52
C CYS A 78 -10.55 -3.91 -3.15
N THR A 79 -9.93 -5.00 -3.59
CA THR A 79 -10.66 -6.04 -4.34
C THR A 79 -11.72 -6.74 -3.48
N ASP A 80 -11.44 -6.92 -2.19
CA ASP A 80 -12.23 -7.66 -1.21
C ASP A 80 -12.88 -6.75 -0.15
N CYS A 81 -12.85 -5.43 -0.33
CA CYS A 81 -13.38 -4.46 0.64
C CYS A 81 -14.00 -3.23 -0.05
N LYS A 82 -14.68 -2.40 0.76
CA LYS A 82 -15.29 -1.13 0.32
C LYS A 82 -14.41 0.10 0.61
N CYS A 83 -13.15 -0.09 0.95
CA CYS A 83 -12.24 1.03 1.18
C CYS A 83 -12.09 1.88 -0.09
N ARG A 84 -11.90 3.19 0.07
CA ARG A 84 -11.59 4.09 -1.05
C ARG A 84 -10.25 3.72 -1.71
N SER A 85 -9.26 3.38 -0.89
CA SER A 85 -7.91 3.04 -1.32
C SER A 85 -7.18 2.27 -0.20
N HIS A 86 -6.19 1.47 -0.59
CA HIS A 86 -5.14 0.92 0.27
C HIS A 86 -3.74 1.48 -0.08
N LEU A 87 -3.67 2.50 -0.94
CA LEU A 87 -2.45 3.20 -1.31
C LEU A 87 -2.65 4.71 -1.22
N PHE A 88 -1.86 5.35 -0.36
CA PHE A 88 -2.01 6.76 0.02
C PHE A 88 -0.74 7.54 -0.27
N TYR A 89 -0.87 8.74 -0.82
CA TYR A 89 0.22 9.65 -1.19
C TYR A 89 0.52 10.66 -0.08
N SER A 90 1.79 11.03 0.04
CA SER A 90 2.26 12.17 0.83
C SER A 90 3.46 12.84 0.14
N PRO A 91 3.57 14.17 0.13
CA PRO A 91 4.75 14.86 -0.39
C PRO A 91 6.01 14.60 0.43
N THR A 92 5.88 14.31 1.72
CA THR A 92 6.98 14.06 2.67
C THR A 92 6.78 12.75 3.43
N ILE A 93 7.86 12.18 3.94
CA ILE A 93 7.77 11.06 4.89
C ILE A 93 7.41 11.62 6.26
N ASN A 94 6.19 11.38 6.70
CA ASN A 94 5.76 11.58 8.08
C ASN A 94 5.38 10.19 8.65
N LEU A 95 5.66 9.92 9.91
CA LEU A 95 5.25 8.69 10.60
C LEU A 95 4.50 8.99 11.92
N GLU A 96 4.30 10.26 12.27
CA GLU A 96 3.62 10.70 13.50
C GLU A 96 2.15 10.29 13.51
N PHE A 97 1.52 10.16 12.33
CA PHE A 97 0.16 9.64 12.22
C PHE A 97 0.05 8.14 12.56
N LEU A 98 1.17 7.43 12.74
CA LEU A 98 1.20 6.03 13.19
C LEU A 98 1.28 5.89 14.72
N SER A 99 1.57 6.99 15.43
CA SER A 99 1.67 7.01 16.91
C SER A 99 0.32 7.25 17.62
N THR A 100 -0.80 7.31 16.88
CA THR A 100 -2.16 7.50 17.41
C THR A 100 -3.03 6.27 17.22
#